data_AF-W9VH19-F1
#
_entry.id   AF-W9VH19-F1
#
_cell.length_a   1.000
_cell.length_b   1.000
_cell.length_c   1.000
_cell.angle_alpha   90.00
_cell.angle_beta   90.00
_cell.angle_gamma   90.00
#
_symmetry.space_group_name_H-M   'P 1'
#
loop_
_entity.id
_entity.type
_entity.pdbx_description
1 polymer ?
#
loop_
_entity_poly.entity_id
_entity_poly.type
_entity_poly.pdbx_seq_one_letter_code
_entity_poly.pdbx_strand_id
1 'polypeptide(L)'
;MVEVASSTWGLARWLEYIESCHPGEIDLGLDRVSQVAAKLEINLNKSFVFTVGGTNGKGTTTRLLESVFSAAGLVVATYTSPHFLRYNERVRLAGKDISDQTCVNVLRKLKRRGPIYPLLTLSMEH
;
A
#
# COMPACT_ATOMS: atom_id res chain seq x y z
N MET A 1 2.71 17.29 21.56
CA MET A 1 2.98 15.99 22.22
C MET A 1 2.38 14.84 21.39
N VAL A 2 3.02 14.43 20.29
CA VAL A 2 2.63 13.20 19.56
C VAL A 2 3.91 12.46 19.16
N GLU A 3 4.71 12.12 20.16
CA GLU A 3 5.94 11.36 19.96
C GLU A 3 5.85 10.10 20.83
N VAL A 4 6.37 8.99 20.28
CA VAL A 4 6.77 7.73 20.96
C VAL A 4 5.91 6.44 20.78
N ALA A 5 4.60 6.43 20.48
CA ALA A 5 3.82 5.18 20.68
C ALA A 5 3.59 4.21 19.49
N SER A 6 4.05 4.46 18.26
CA SER A 6 3.66 3.57 17.11
C SER A 6 4.38 2.21 17.07
N SER A 7 5.32 1.94 17.96
CA SER A 7 6.04 0.66 18.00
C SER A 7 5.13 -0.51 18.40
N THR A 8 4.13 -0.26 19.26
CA THR A 8 3.25 -1.28 19.85
C THR A 8 1.86 -1.38 19.19
N TRP A 9 1.54 -0.52 18.23
CA TRP A 9 0.22 -0.53 17.60
C TRP A 9 -0.04 -1.80 16.79
N GLY A 10 -1.20 -2.42 17.04
CA GLY A 10 -1.77 -3.45 16.17
C GLY A 10 -2.37 -2.87 14.88
N LEU A 11 -2.80 -3.75 13.96
CA LEU A 11 -3.26 -3.33 12.62
C LEU A 11 -4.43 -2.35 12.68
N ALA A 12 -5.45 -2.62 13.49
CA ALA A 12 -6.62 -1.73 13.60
C ALA A 12 -6.24 -0.28 13.93
N ARG A 13 -5.37 -0.08 14.93
CA ARG A 13 -4.92 1.27 15.32
C ARG A 13 -4.09 1.95 14.24
N TRP A 14 -3.32 1.18 13.47
CA TRP A 14 -2.60 1.70 12.32
C TRP A 14 -3.54 2.17 11.20
N LEU A 15 -4.62 1.43 10.94
CA LEU A 15 -5.61 1.79 9.92
C LEU A 15 -6.34 3.07 10.29
N GLU A 16 -6.82 3.19 11.54
CA GLU A 16 -7.42 4.42 12.07
C GLU A 16 -6.50 5.64 11.88
N TYR A 17 -5.20 5.47 12.17
CA TYR A 17 -4.22 6.54 11.99
C TYR A 17 -4.04 6.92 10.52
N ILE A 18 -4.03 5.96 9.59
CA ILE A 18 -3.89 6.28 8.15
C ILE A 18 -5.11 7.03 7.65
N GLU A 19 -6.31 6.59 8.05
CA GLU A 19 -7.57 7.25 7.72
C GLU A 19 -7.62 8.68 8.25
N SER A 20 -7.18 8.91 9.50
CA SER A 20 -7.16 10.25 10.10
C SER A 20 -6.22 11.23 9.40
N CYS A 21 -5.29 10.73 8.60
CA CYS A 21 -4.32 11.58 7.92
C CYS A 21 -4.71 11.93 6.48
N HIS A 22 -5.80 11.38 5.92
CA HIS A 22 -6.30 11.79 4.60
C HIS A 22 -6.92 13.19 4.70
N PRO A 23 -6.38 14.23 4.04
CA PRO A 23 -7.12 15.47 3.85
C PRO A 23 -8.40 15.17 3.06
N GLY A 24 -9.50 15.88 3.36
CA GLY A 24 -10.84 15.57 2.81
C GLY A 24 -11.00 15.70 1.29
N GLU A 25 -9.94 16.09 0.58
CA GLU A 25 -9.90 16.23 -0.88
C GLU A 25 -9.00 15.15 -1.50
N ILE A 26 -9.50 14.44 -2.51
CA ILE A 26 -8.72 13.44 -3.25
C ILE A 26 -7.71 14.17 -4.13
N ASP A 27 -6.47 14.29 -3.66
CA ASP A 27 -5.36 14.77 -4.48
C ASP A 27 -4.83 13.64 -5.38
N LEU A 28 -5.08 13.78 -6.68
CA LEU A 28 -4.75 12.81 -7.73
C LEU A 28 -3.30 12.93 -8.26
N GLY A 29 -2.40 13.65 -7.58
CA GLY A 29 -0.98 13.76 -7.94
C GLY A 29 -0.13 12.53 -7.58
N LEU A 30 0.89 12.23 -8.39
CA LEU A 30 1.86 11.15 -8.13
C LEU A 30 3.15 11.61 -7.44
N ASP A 31 3.39 12.91 -7.27
CA ASP A 31 4.65 13.43 -6.76
C ASP A 31 4.94 12.94 -5.34
N ARG A 32 3.91 12.98 -4.49
CA ARG A 32 3.99 12.59 -3.08
C ARG A 32 4.36 11.12 -2.92
N VAL A 33 3.66 10.24 -3.63
CA VAL A 33 3.89 8.79 -3.58
C VAL A 33 5.19 8.39 -4.27
N SER A 34 5.58 9.09 -5.35
CA SER A 34 6.84 8.87 -6.06
C SER A 34 8.06 9.16 -5.17
N GLN A 35 8.03 10.25 -4.41
CA GLN A 35 9.09 10.58 -3.45
C GLN A 35 9.23 9.51 -2.35
N VAL A 36 8.09 9.02 -1.83
CA VAL A 36 8.08 7.95 -0.83
C VAL A 36 8.62 6.65 -1.43
N ALA A 37 8.20 6.28 -2.64
CA ALA A 37 8.70 5.10 -3.34
C ALA A 37 10.22 5.16 -3.59
N ALA A 38 10.75 6.33 -3.98
CA ALA A 38 12.18 6.56 -4.15
C ALA A 38 12.95 6.38 -2.83
N LYS A 39 12.49 6.98 -1.72
CA LYS A 39 13.08 6.81 -0.38
C LYS A 39 13.01 5.36 0.14
N LEU A 40 12.03 4.60 -0.33
CA LEU A 40 11.89 3.19 0.02
C LEU A 40 12.75 2.27 -0.83
N GLU A 41 13.35 2.81 -1.90
CA GLU A 41 14.12 2.07 -2.90
C GLU A 41 13.30 0.92 -3.49
N ILE A 42 12.00 1.17 -3.75
CA ILE A 42 11.13 0.17 -4.36
C ILE A 42 11.64 -0.11 -5.78
N ASN A 43 12.07 -1.34 -6.03
CA ASN A 43 12.58 -1.78 -7.31
C ASN A 43 11.80 -3.03 -7.77
N LEU A 44 11.06 -2.88 -8.87
CA LEU A 44 10.27 -3.95 -9.47
C LEU A 44 10.89 -4.48 -10.77
N ASN A 45 12.15 -4.14 -11.11
CA ASN A 45 12.77 -4.52 -12.38
C ASN A 45 12.95 -6.03 -12.56
N LYS A 46 12.87 -6.80 -11.46
CA LYS A 46 12.90 -8.27 -11.47
C LYS A 46 11.50 -8.90 -11.57
N SER A 47 10.45 -8.08 -11.65
CA SER A 47 9.06 -8.50 -11.67
C SER A 47 8.40 -8.08 -12.98
N PHE A 48 7.57 -8.94 -13.53
CA PHE A 48 6.67 -8.56 -14.62
C PHE A 48 5.40 -7.96 -14.01
N VAL A 49 5.09 -6.71 -14.35
CA VAL A 49 3.99 -5.95 -13.72
C VAL A 49 2.83 -5.73 -14.70
N PHE A 50 1.63 -6.14 -14.29
CA PHE A 50 0.38 -5.80 -14.96
C PHE A 50 -0.36 -4.72 -14.17
N THR A 51 -0.72 -3.62 -14.80
CA THR A 51 -1.60 -2.59 -14.22
C THR A 51 -2.99 -2.71 -14.82
N VAL A 52 -3.99 -3.04 -14.01
CA VAL A 52 -5.37 -3.28 -14.46
C VAL A 52 -6.25 -2.07 -14.14
N GLY A 53 -6.51 -1.24 -15.16
CA GLY A 53 -7.42 -0.09 -15.09
C GLY A 53 -8.86 -0.42 -15.53
N GLY A 54 -9.78 0.54 -15.36
CA GLY A 54 -11.16 0.47 -15.85
C GLY A 54 -12.23 0.67 -14.76
N THR A 55 -13.49 0.83 -15.16
CA THR A 55 -14.60 1.08 -14.22
C THR A 55 -15.02 -0.20 -13.49
N ASN A 56 -15.20 -1.29 -14.23
CA ASN A 56 -15.66 -2.59 -13.72
C ASN A 56 -14.67 -3.72 -14.05
N GLY A 57 -14.80 -4.86 -13.37
CA GLY A 57 -14.06 -6.09 -13.70
C GLY A 57 -12.60 -6.15 -13.25
N LYS A 58 -11.99 -5.05 -12.79
CA LYS A 58 -10.57 -5.00 -12.35
C LYS A 58 -10.19 -6.12 -11.38
N GLY A 59 -11.00 -6.34 -10.34
CA GLY A 59 -10.77 -7.39 -9.35
C GLY A 59 -10.85 -8.79 -9.96
N THR A 60 -11.87 -9.04 -10.78
CA THR A 60 -12.07 -10.31 -11.48
C THR A 60 -10.94 -10.61 -12.46
N THR A 61 -10.50 -9.62 -13.24
CA THR A 61 -9.36 -9.73 -14.15
C THR A 61 -8.07 -10.01 -13.38
N THR A 62 -7.81 -9.29 -12.28
CA THR A 62 -6.62 -9.51 -11.45
C THR A 62 -6.60 -10.93 -10.88
N ARG A 63 -7.75 -11.44 -10.43
CA ARG A 63 -7.87 -12.80 -9.90
C ARG A 63 -7.72 -13.86 -10.98
N LEU A 64 -8.21 -13.60 -12.18
CA LEU A 64 -7.99 -14.46 -13.34
C LEU A 64 -6.50 -14.58 -13.68
N LEU A 65 -5.79 -13.45 -13.78
CA LEU A 65 -4.35 -13.42 -14.02
C LEU A 65 -3.59 -14.20 -12.93
N GLU A 66 -3.94 -13.97 -11.67
CA GLU A 66 -3.33 -14.71 -10.54
C GLU A 66 -3.52 -16.22 -10.67
N SER A 67 -4.74 -16.67 -11.02
CA SER A 67 -5.05 -18.09 -11.20
C SER A 67 -4.23 -18.71 -12.32
N VAL A 68 -4.19 -18.06 -13.49
CA VAL A 68 -3.48 -18.54 -14.67
C VAL A 68 -1.97 -18.63 -14.42
N PHE A 69 -1.36 -17.58 -13.88
CA PHE A 69 0.08 -17.57 -13.64
C PHE A 69 0.48 -18.47 -12.47
N SER A 70 -0.36 -18.60 -11.43
CA SER A 70 -0.12 -19.56 -10.37
C SER A 70 -0.18 -21.01 -10.89
N ALA A 71 -1.13 -21.31 -11.78
CA ALA A 71 -1.22 -22.61 -12.45
C ALA A 71 -0.01 -22.90 -13.35
N ALA A 72 0.63 -21.86 -13.89
CA ALA A 72 1.89 -21.96 -14.61
C ALA A 72 3.14 -22.08 -13.70
N GLY A 73 2.96 -22.18 -12.38
CA GLY A 73 4.06 -22.34 -11.42
C GLY A 73 4.78 -21.04 -11.05
N LEU A 74 4.25 -19.88 -11.42
CA LEU A 74 4.84 -18.58 -11.08
C LEU A 74 4.41 -18.12 -9.68
N VAL A 75 5.30 -17.41 -9.00
CA VAL A 75 4.97 -16.70 -7.77
C VAL A 75 4.31 -15.38 -8.13
N VAL A 76 3.01 -15.27 -7.84
CA VAL A 76 2.22 -14.07 -8.14
C VAL A 76 1.95 -13.26 -6.88
N ALA A 77 2.12 -11.96 -6.97
CA ALA A 77 1.62 -11.00 -5.99
C ALA A 77 0.49 -10.18 -6.62
N THR A 78 -0.58 -9.92 -5.87
CA THR A 78 -1.69 -9.09 -6.32
C THR A 78 -2.00 -7.98 -5.33
N TYR A 79 -2.43 -6.84 -5.88
CA TYR A 79 -2.96 -5.72 -5.13
C TYR A 79 -4.34 -5.34 -5.66
N THR A 80 -5.35 -5.29 -4.79
CA THR A 80 -6.73 -4.94 -5.14
C THR A 80 -7.37 -4.03 -4.10
N SER A 81 -8.35 -3.24 -4.53
CA SER A 81 -9.16 -2.39 -3.64
C SER A 81 -10.59 -2.24 -4.16
N PRO A 82 -11.60 -2.05 -3.29
CA PRO A 82 -11.54 -2.10 -1.83
C PRO A 82 -11.35 -3.54 -1.29
N HIS A 83 -11.38 -3.72 0.02
CA HIS A 83 -11.50 -5.04 0.67
C HIS A 83 -12.95 -5.28 1.09
N PHE A 84 -13.34 -6.54 1.34
CA PHE A 84 -14.69 -6.88 1.77
C PHE A 84 -14.82 -7.02 3.30
N LEU A 85 -13.97 -7.85 3.94
CA LEU A 85 -14.01 -8.07 5.40
C LEU A 85 -12.75 -7.57 6.10
N ARG A 86 -11.57 -7.87 5.54
CA ARG A 86 -10.27 -7.58 6.16
C ARG A 86 -9.38 -6.79 5.22
N TYR A 87 -8.68 -5.81 5.76
CA TYR A 87 -7.72 -4.99 5.00
C TYR A 87 -6.69 -5.83 4.23
N ASN A 88 -6.28 -6.96 4.82
CA ASN A 88 -5.30 -7.89 4.31
C ASN A 88 -5.67 -8.48 2.93
N GLU A 89 -6.96 -8.55 2.59
CA GLU A 89 -7.43 -9.00 1.28
C GLU A 89 -6.89 -8.14 0.14
N ARG A 90 -6.48 -6.90 0.43
CA ARG A 90 -5.92 -5.99 -0.57
C ARG A 90 -4.56 -6.42 -1.09
N VAL A 91 -3.80 -7.25 -0.35
CA VAL A 91 -2.46 -7.66 -0.74
C VAL A 91 -2.34 -9.17 -0.59
N ARG A 92 -2.07 -9.86 -1.69
CA ARG A 92 -1.90 -11.31 -1.70
C ARG A 92 -0.56 -11.69 -2.31
N LEU A 93 0.03 -12.77 -1.81
CA LEU A 93 1.24 -13.37 -2.34
C LEU A 93 1.07 -14.89 -2.39
N ALA A 94 1.38 -15.50 -3.53
CA ALA A 94 1.23 -16.93 -3.76
C ALA A 94 -0.17 -17.45 -3.33
N GLY A 95 -1.22 -16.71 -3.71
CA GLY A 95 -2.59 -17.09 -3.43
C GLY A 95 -3.04 -16.90 -1.98
N LYS A 96 -2.28 -16.23 -1.10
CA LYS A 96 -2.64 -16.01 0.31
C LYS A 96 -2.62 -14.53 0.67
N ASP A 97 -3.59 -14.10 1.49
CA ASP A 97 -3.58 -12.76 2.10
C ASP A 97 -2.34 -12.62 3.00
N ILE A 98 -1.77 -11.41 3.07
CA ILE A 98 -0.71 -11.11 4.03
C ILE A 98 -1.25 -11.10 5.47
N SER A 99 -0.40 -11.36 6.46
CA SER A 99 -0.81 -11.32 7.87
C SER A 99 -0.83 -9.89 8.42
N ASP A 100 -1.56 -9.69 9.52
CA ASP A 100 -1.59 -8.41 10.24
C ASP A 100 -0.20 -7.96 10.66
N GLN A 101 0.62 -8.91 11.12
CA GLN A 101 1.99 -8.64 11.52
C GLN A 101 2.82 -8.12 10.34
N THR A 102 2.63 -8.69 9.14
CA THR A 102 3.28 -8.20 7.91
C THR A 102 2.84 -6.78 7.58
N CYS A 103 1.52 -6.50 7.61
CA CYS A 103 0.98 -5.15 7.42
C CYS A 103 1.62 -4.15 8.39
N VAL A 104 1.57 -4.45 9.69
CA VAL A 104 2.10 -3.59 10.76
C VAL A 104 3.60 -3.34 10.59
N ASN A 105 4.37 -4.37 10.22
CA ASN A 105 5.81 -4.23 10.00
C ASN A 105 6.12 -3.29 8.83
N VAL A 106 5.36 -3.38 7.73
CA VAL A 106 5.50 -2.49 6.58
C VAL A 106 5.12 -1.06 6.96
N LEU A 107 3.97 -0.85 7.61
CA LEU A 107 3.51 0.48 8.03
C LEU A 107 4.49 1.15 8.99
N ARG A 108 5.09 0.38 9.91
CA ARG A 108 6.15 0.86 10.79
C ARG A 108 7.40 1.27 10.01
N LYS A 109 7.80 0.50 8.99
CA LYS A 109 8.93 0.82 8.11
C LYS A 109 8.66 2.12 7.32
N LEU A 110 7.44 2.29 6.81
CA LEU A 110 7.01 3.50 6.11
C LEU A 110 7.13 4.72 7.03
N LYS A 111 6.52 4.67 8.22
CA LYS A 111 6.55 5.77 9.19
C LYS A 111 7.96 6.17 9.63
N ARG A 112 8.90 5.22 9.73
CA ARG A 112 10.31 5.49 10.08
C ARG A 112 11.09 6.21 8.98
N ARG A 113 10.72 6.05 7.71
CA ARG A 113 11.45 6.60 6.55
C ARG A 113 10.90 7.96 6.09
N GLY A 114 9.84 8.43 6.73
CA GLY A 114 9.23 9.73 6.48
C GLY A 114 7.75 9.70 6.83
N PRO A 115 7.10 10.87 6.90
CA PRO A 115 5.67 10.93 7.12
C PRO A 115 4.93 10.23 5.96
N ILE A 116 3.84 9.53 6.29
CA ILE A 116 2.97 8.81 5.32
C ILE A 116 2.20 9.80 4.41
N TYR A 117 2.38 11.11 4.63
CA TYR A 117 1.97 12.26 3.83
C TYR A 117 3.16 13.22 3.77
N PRO A 118 3.41 13.94 2.68
CA PRO A 118 4.59 14.79 2.62
C PRO A 118 4.38 16.07 3.43
N LEU A 119 5.44 16.42 4.16
CA LEU A 119 6.11 17.73 4.08
C LEU A 119 5.17 18.94 3.95
N LEU A 120 4.58 19.39 5.07
CA LEU A 120 4.18 20.80 5.25
C LEU A 120 5.40 21.72 5.46
N THR A 121 6.48 21.50 4.72
CA THR A 121 7.64 22.38 4.75
C THR A 121 8.24 22.37 3.36
N LEU A 122 7.73 23.27 2.51
CA LEU A 122 8.39 23.94 1.38
C LEU A 122 7.32 24.62 0.52
N SER A 123 6.78 25.73 1.02
CA SER A 123 6.22 26.87 0.27
C SER A 123 5.83 27.96 1.28
N MET A 124 6.82 28.44 2.02
CA MET A 124 6.83 29.74 2.70
C MET A 124 8.24 30.32 2.49
N GLU A 125 8.66 30.39 1.23
CA GLU A 125 9.69 31.33 0.80
C GLU A 125 9.20 32.01 -0.46
N HIS A 126 9.03 33.33 -0.32
CA HIS A 126 8.55 34.37 -1.26
C HIS A 126 7.04 34.58 -1.31
#